data_AF-A0A6V7WQ37-F1
#
_entry.id   AF-A0A6V7WQ37-F1
#
_cell.length_a   1.000
_cell.length_b   1.000
_cell.length_c   1.000
_cell.angle_alpha   90.00
_cell.angle_beta   90.00
_cell.angle_gamma   90.00
#
_symmetry.space_group_name_H-M   'P 1'
#
loop_
_entity.id
_entity.type
_entity.pdbx_description
1 polymer ?
#
loop_
_entity_poly.entity_id
_entity_poly.type
_entity_poly.pdbx_seq_one_letter_code
_entity_poly.pdbx_strand_id
1 'polypeptide(L)'
;MDVPSNAFIALEDFKSVNEFVAHLKALQNDTERYLKHFEWTKTYTKRRFGYDYSPICKICEYATKQFEENSKNIVDLNKFWNDKDCNKFNVEKFLKDQ
;
A
#
# COMPACT_ATOMS: atom_id res chain seq x y z
N MET A 1 -1.62 4.19 26.74
CA MET A 1 -2.14 3.18 25.81
C MET A 1 -1.01 2.20 25.68
N ASP A 2 -1.11 1.06 26.37
CA ASP A 2 0.03 0.18 26.58
C ASP A 2 0.13 -0.80 25.41
N VAL A 3 1.36 -1.05 24.95
CA VAL A 3 1.62 -2.01 23.87
C VAL A 3 1.49 -3.42 24.46
N PRO A 4 0.77 -4.35 23.81
CA PRO A 4 0.69 -5.72 24.29
C PRO A 4 2.07 -6.35 24.44
N SER A 5 2.33 -7.03 25.56
CA SER A 5 3.65 -7.60 25.87
C SER A 5 4.10 -8.68 24.88
N ASN A 6 3.16 -9.34 24.19
CA ASN A 6 3.48 -10.32 23.15
C ASN A 6 3.73 -9.70 21.76
N ALA A 7 3.55 -8.39 21.59
CA ALA A 7 3.65 -7.72 20.29
C ALA A 7 5.09 -7.51 19.81
N PHE A 8 6.07 -7.65 20.70
CA PHE A 8 7.49 -7.56 20.41
C PHE A 8 8.26 -8.54 21.30
N ILE A 9 9.53 -8.76 20.98
CA ILE A 9 10.45 -9.55 21.79
C ILE A 9 11.51 -8.57 22.30
N ALA A 10 11.44 -8.20 23.58
CA ALA A 10 12.36 -7.23 24.15
C ALA A 10 13.66 -7.93 24.55
N LEU A 11 14.81 -7.33 24.24
CA LEU A 11 16.10 -7.89 24.65
C LEU A 11 16.26 -7.96 26.18
N GLU A 12 15.66 -7.00 26.89
CA GLU A 12 15.69 -6.88 28.35
C GLU A 12 14.93 -7.98 29.09
N ASP A 13 14.06 -8.73 28.41
CA ASP A 13 13.34 -9.87 28.99
C ASP A 13 14.25 -11.09 29.24
N PHE A 14 15.48 -11.06 28.74
CA PHE A 14 16.43 -12.17 28.78
C PHE A 14 17.60 -11.86 29.71
N LYS A 15 18.07 -12.85 30.46
CA LYS A 15 19.17 -12.69 31.42
C LYS A 15 20.52 -12.50 30.74
N SER A 16 20.63 -12.88 29.46
CA SER A 16 21.83 -12.72 28.66
C SER A 16 21.52 -12.71 27.16
N VAL A 17 22.45 -12.17 26.37
CA VAL A 17 22.39 -12.22 24.90
C VAL A 17 22.35 -13.66 24.38
N ASN A 18 23.04 -14.60 25.04
CA ASN A 18 23.03 -16.01 24.63
C ASN A 18 21.65 -16.65 24.80
N GLU A 19 20.94 -16.33 25.88
CA GLU A 19 19.57 -16.79 26.10
C GLU A 19 18.61 -16.22 25.05
N PHE A 20 18.74 -14.93 24.72
CA PHE A 20 18.00 -14.29 23.64
C PHE A 20 18.24 -14.96 22.28
N VAL A 21 19.51 -15.21 21.93
CA VAL A 21 19.86 -15.89 20.67
C VAL A 21 19.30 -17.32 20.65
N ALA A 22 19.36 -18.05 21.76
CA ALA A 22 18.76 -19.38 21.86
C ALA A 22 17.25 -19.34 21.67
N HIS A 23 16.57 -18.35 22.27
CA HIS A 23 15.14 -18.12 22.07
C HIS A 23 14.80 -17.86 20.60
N LEU A 24 15.53 -16.95 19.92
CA LEU A 24 15.30 -16.65 18.51
C LEU A 24 15.51 -17.89 17.60
N LYS A 25 16.54 -18.69 17.87
CA LYS A 25 16.80 -19.94 17.12
C LYS A 25 15.69 -20.98 17.34
N ALA A 26 15.16 -21.08 18.55
CA ALA A 26 14.04 -21.96 18.83
C ALA A 26 12.78 -21.48 18.08
N LEU A 27 12.53 -20.17 18.07
CA LEU A 27 11.39 -19.55 17.40
C LEU A 27 11.46 -19.70 15.88
N GLN A 28 12.66 -19.61 15.29
CA GLN A 28 12.90 -19.77 13.86
C GLN A 28 12.41 -21.13 13.32
N ASN A 29 12.46 -22.18 14.14
CA ASN A 29 12.09 -23.54 13.76
C ASN A 29 10.65 -23.90 14.16
N ASP A 30 9.92 -22.99 14.82
CA ASP A 30 8.57 -23.22 15.33
C ASP A 30 7.63 -22.09 14.85
N THR A 31 7.05 -22.32 13.67
CA THR A 31 6.14 -21.38 13.01
C THR A 31 4.91 -21.06 13.87
N GLU A 32 4.35 -22.04 14.58
CA GLU A 32 3.16 -21.80 15.41
C GLU A 32 3.49 -20.82 16.54
N ARG A 33 4.61 -21.06 17.23
CA ARG A 33 5.05 -20.21 18.33
C ARG A 33 5.48 -18.82 17.85
N TYR A 34 6.11 -18.72 16.68
CA TYR A 34 6.40 -17.43 16.05
C TYR A 34 5.13 -16.64 15.76
N LEU A 35 4.10 -17.28 15.20
CA LEU A 35 2.83 -16.63 14.85
C LEU A 35 2.04 -16.13 16.07
N LYS A 36 2.27 -16.69 17.27
CA LYS A 36 1.66 -16.19 18.52
C LYS A 36 2.03 -14.74 18.84
N HIS A 37 3.20 -14.27 18.38
CA HIS A 37 3.59 -12.86 18.51
C HIS A 37 2.79 -11.89 17.63
N PHE A 38 1.94 -12.39 16.72
CA PHE A 38 1.08 -11.57 15.87
C PHE A 38 -0.39 -11.57 16.32
N GLU A 39 -0.74 -12.28 17.39
CA GLU A 39 -2.14 -12.38 17.82
C GLU A 39 -2.76 -11.05 18.25
N TRP A 40 -1.94 -10.11 18.73
CA TRP A 40 -2.38 -8.76 19.02
C TRP A 40 -3.02 -8.08 17.80
N THR A 41 -2.68 -8.47 16.57
CA THR A 41 -3.30 -7.91 15.36
C THR A 41 -4.77 -8.30 15.20
N LYS A 42 -5.24 -9.32 15.93
CA LYS A 42 -6.65 -9.74 15.94
C LYS A 42 -7.53 -8.74 16.68
N THR A 43 -6.98 -8.04 17.67
CA THR A 43 -7.72 -7.11 18.54
C THR A 43 -7.35 -5.65 18.29
N TYR A 44 -6.11 -5.39 17.87
CA TYR A 44 -5.61 -4.05 17.60
C TYR A 44 -5.37 -3.87 16.10
N THR A 45 -6.02 -2.87 15.52
CA THR A 45 -5.71 -2.44 14.16
C THR A 45 -4.69 -1.31 14.19
N LYS A 46 -3.71 -1.35 13.29
CA LYS A 46 -2.90 -0.16 13.01
C LYS A 46 -3.87 0.91 12.56
N ARG A 47 -3.87 2.10 13.17
CA ARG A 47 -4.63 3.23 12.62
C ARG A 47 -4.22 3.36 11.16
N ARG A 48 -5.17 3.14 10.25
CA ARG A 48 -4.97 3.33 8.81
C ARG A 48 -4.86 4.82 8.59
N PHE A 49 -3.67 5.36 8.85
CA PHE A 49 -3.34 6.75 8.64
C PHE A 49 -4.15 7.70 9.55
N GLY A 50 -3.55 8.80 10.00
CA GLY A 50 -4.36 9.87 10.60
C GLY A 50 -5.33 10.40 9.52
N TYR A 51 -6.47 10.96 9.92
CA TYR A 51 -7.38 11.66 8.99
C TYR A 51 -6.63 12.64 8.07
N ASP A 52 -5.47 13.14 8.52
CA ASP A 52 -4.67 14.16 7.86
C ASP A 52 -3.49 13.64 7.03
N TYR A 53 -3.16 12.33 7.04
CA TYR A 53 -1.94 11.84 6.37
C TYR A 53 -2.05 10.43 5.78
N SER A 54 -2.61 10.31 4.57
CA SER A 54 -2.53 9.10 3.76
C SER A 54 -1.32 9.16 2.82
N PRO A 55 -0.34 8.24 2.94
CA PRO A 55 0.77 8.11 1.99
C PRO A 55 0.28 7.88 0.55
N ILE A 56 -0.86 7.19 0.39
CA ILE A 56 -1.48 7.00 -0.93
C ILE A 56 -1.91 8.36 -1.49
N CYS A 57 -2.56 9.20 -0.69
CA CYS A 57 -2.94 10.55 -1.13
C CYS A 57 -1.71 11.40 -1.47
N LYS A 58 -0.60 11.26 -0.72
CA LYS A 58 0.66 11.95 -1.05
C LYS A 58 1.26 11.45 -2.37
N ILE A 59 1.25 10.14 -2.61
CA ILE A 59 1.69 9.58 -3.89
C ILE A 59 0.82 10.09 -5.04
N CYS A 60 -0.51 10.13 -4.86
CA CYS A 60 -1.43 10.70 -5.86
C CYS A 60 -1.15 12.20 -6.10
N GLU A 61 -0.92 12.99 -5.05
CA GLU A 61 -0.55 14.41 -5.16
C GLU A 61 0.72 14.60 -6.01
N TYR A 62 1.76 13.81 -5.74
CA TYR A 62 3.01 13.87 -6.51
C TYR A 62 2.81 13.44 -7.97
N ALA A 63 2.07 12.36 -8.21
CA ALA A 63 1.80 11.87 -9.56
C ALA A 63 1.01 12.90 -10.38
N THR A 64 0.00 13.53 -9.79
CA THR A 64 -0.81 14.55 -10.46
C THR A 64 0.01 15.82 -10.73
N LYS A 65 0.80 16.32 -9.78
CA LYS A 65 1.68 17.49 -10.01
C LYS A 65 2.69 17.23 -11.14
N GLN A 66 3.31 16.05 -11.14
CA GLN A 66 4.21 15.65 -12.22
C GLN A 66 3.48 15.54 -13.56
N PHE A 67 2.23 15.09 -13.58
CA PHE A 67 1.41 15.06 -14.80
C PHE A 67 1.02 16.46 -15.28
N GLU A 68 0.66 17.38 -14.39
CA GLU A 68 0.33 18.78 -14.71
C GLU A 68 1.53 19.57 -15.25
N GLU A 69 2.72 19.33 -14.72
CA GLU A 69 3.96 19.92 -15.22
C GLU A 69 4.31 19.40 -16.63
N ASN A 70 4.03 18.12 -16.90
CA ASN A 70 4.29 17.49 -18.19
C ASN A 70 3.16 17.67 -19.22
N SER A 71 1.93 17.97 -18.79
CA SER A 71 0.76 18.20 -19.66
C SER A 71 0.72 19.60 -20.27
N LYS A 72 1.61 20.50 -19.85
CA LYS A 72 1.90 21.74 -20.59
C LYS A 72 2.44 21.48 -22.00
N ASN A 73 2.88 20.26 -22.28
CA ASN A 73 3.05 19.79 -23.65
C ASN A 73 1.68 19.43 -24.21
N ILE A 74 1.08 20.35 -24.97
CA ILE A 74 -0.16 20.13 -25.70
C ILE A 74 -0.04 18.80 -26.45
N VAL A 75 -0.83 17.82 -26.05
CA VAL A 75 -0.91 16.53 -26.73
C VAL A 75 -1.65 16.76 -28.04
N ASP A 76 -0.95 16.66 -29.15
CA ASP A 76 -1.57 16.65 -30.47
C ASP A 76 -2.37 15.34 -30.61
N LEU A 77 -3.68 15.43 -30.39
CA LEU A 77 -4.58 14.28 -30.50
C LEU A 77 -4.58 13.70 -31.91
N ASN A 78 -4.31 14.50 -32.95
CA ASN A 78 -4.25 14.04 -34.33
C ASN A 78 -3.04 13.13 -34.61
N LYS A 79 -2.02 13.16 -33.74
CA LYS A 79 -0.88 12.24 -33.79
C LYS A 79 -1.27 10.80 -33.40
N PHE A 80 -2.25 10.65 -32.52
CA PHE A 80 -2.65 9.37 -31.95
C PHE A 80 -3.94 8.82 -32.54
N TRP A 81 -4.89 9.69 -32.88
CA TRP A 81 -6.14 9.33 -33.53
C TRP A 81 -6.33 10.21 -34.76
N ASN A 82 -6.43 9.59 -35.93
CA ASN A 82 -6.79 10.30 -37.16
C ASN A 82 -8.19 9.88 -37.64
N ASP A 83 -8.69 10.52 -38.69
CA ASP A 83 -10.03 10.28 -39.22
C ASP A 83 -10.28 8.81 -39.63
N LYS A 84 -9.23 8.02 -39.87
CA LYS A 84 -9.35 6.58 -40.16
C LYS A 84 -9.59 5.73 -38.91
N ASP A 85 -9.16 6.22 -37.76
CA ASP A 85 -9.37 5.58 -36.46
C ASP A 85 -10.76 5.90 -35.88
N CYS A 86 -11.42 6.92 -36.44
CA CYS A 86 -12.80 7.29 -36.11
C CYS A 86 -13.79 6.29 -36.72
N ASN A 87 -14.15 5.26 -35.96
CA ASN A 87 -15.17 4.30 -36.38
C ASN A 87 -16.58 4.89 -36.20
N LYS A 88 -17.07 5.58 -37.25
CA LYS A 88 -18.40 6.21 -37.31
C LYS A 88 -19.56 5.25 -37.04
N PHE A 89 -19.42 3.95 -37.32
CA PHE A 89 -20.47 2.97 -37.05
C PHE A 89 -20.82 2.85 -35.56
N ASN A 90 -19.84 3.01 -34.68
CA ASN A 90 -20.07 2.90 -33.24
C ASN A 90 -20.69 4.18 -32.65
N VAL A 91 -20.38 5.34 -33.25
CA VAL A 91 -20.91 6.64 -32.81
C VAL A 91 -22.41 6.72 -33.08
N GLU A 92 -22.86 6.29 -34.27
CA GLU A 92 -24.29 6.29 -34.62
C GLU A 92 -25.12 5.33 -33.76
N LYS A 93 -24.52 4.23 -33.29
CA LYS A 93 -25.18 3.31 -32.37
C LYS A 93 -25.36 3.94 -30.98
N PHE A 94 -24.32 4.58 -30.45
CA PHE A 94 -24.37 5.26 -29.15
C PHE A 94 -25.35 6.45 -29.11
N LEU A 95 -25.47 7.20 -30.21
CA LEU A 95 -26.38 8.35 -30.30
C LEU A 95 -27.86 7.95 -30.48
N LYS A 96 -28.14 6.71 -30.92
CA LYS A 96 -29.50 6.18 -31.03
C LYS A 96 -30.02 5.57 -29.73
N ASP A 97 -29.12 5.26 -28.80
CA ASP A 97 -29.43 4.69 -27.47
C ASP A 97 -29.53 5.79 -26.36
N GLN A 98 -29.60 7.08 -26.75
CA GLN A 98 -30.02 8.22 -25.92
C GLN A 98 -31.44 8.65 -26.28
#